data_AF-A0A933GK94-F1
#
_entry.id   AF-A0A933GK94-F1
#
_cell.length_a   1.000
_cell.length_b   1.000
_cell.length_c   1.000
_cell.angle_alpha   90.00
_cell.angle_beta   90.00
_cell.angle_gamma   90.00
#
_symmetry.space_group_name_H-M   'P 1'
#
loop_
_entity.id
_entity.type
_entity.pdbx_description
1 polymer ?
#
loop_
_entity_poly.entity_id
_entity_poly.type
_entity_poly.pdbx_seq_one_letter_code
_entity_poly.pdbx_strand_id
1 'polypeptide(L)'
;MAQDDGVLLTVLLHHDQSKTLEEIMAHLKKTGFYRDFPPEGSELVSWVVAMSYGFIIHLRVRPDGLRALNRFMEQKAWGAFRYEVFPSYDFAPIATQLKKNHA
;
A
#
# COMPACT_ATOMS: atom_id res chain seq x y z
N MET A 1 14.14 -15.67 -15.17
CA MET A 1 13.60 -14.89 -14.03
C MET A 1 12.69 -13.86 -14.66
N ALA A 2 11.38 -13.91 -14.39
CA ALA A 2 10.45 -12.97 -15.01
C ALA A 2 10.92 -11.55 -14.68
N GLN A 3 11.04 -10.72 -15.72
CA GLN A 3 11.43 -9.33 -15.56
C GLN A 3 10.34 -8.66 -14.74
N ASP A 4 10.66 -8.38 -13.49
CA ASP A 4 9.73 -7.77 -12.54
C ASP A 4 9.65 -6.28 -12.87
N ASP A 5 8.97 -5.97 -13.98
CA ASP A 5 8.81 -4.60 -14.50
C ASP A 5 7.91 -3.73 -13.61
N GLY A 6 7.49 -4.25 -12.45
CA GLY A 6 6.68 -3.58 -11.46
C GLY A 6 7.51 -2.92 -10.35
N VAL A 7 7.12 -1.72 -9.95
CA VAL A 7 7.63 -1.06 -8.75
C VAL A 7 6.87 -1.62 -7.54
N LEU A 8 7.60 -2.10 -6.53
CA LEU A 8 7.02 -2.46 -5.24
C LEU A 8 6.75 -1.17 -4.46
N LEU A 9 5.57 -1.07 -3.88
CA LEU A 9 5.12 0.07 -3.09
C LEU A 9 4.72 -0.41 -1.70
N THR A 10 5.20 0.29 -0.69
CA THR A 10 4.69 0.20 0.69
C THR A 10 3.72 1.36 0.90
N VAL A 11 2.44 1.04 1.06
CA VAL A 11 1.36 1.98 1.38
C VAL A 11 1.04 1.84 2.87
N LEU A 12 1.14 2.94 3.59
CA LEU A 12 0.84 3.05 5.01
C LEU A 12 -0.45 3.85 5.15
N LEU A 13 -1.48 3.26 5.74
CA LEU A 13 -2.77 3.92 5.99
C LEU A 13 -3.02 3.98 7.49
N HIS A 14 -2.70 5.12 8.09
CA HIS A 14 -2.98 5.39 9.50
C HIS A 14 -4.44 5.77 9.68
N HIS A 15 -5.16 5.08 10.56
CA HIS A 15 -6.53 5.45 10.88
C HIS A 15 -6.60 6.88 11.42
N ASP A 16 -7.59 7.64 10.98
CA ASP A 16 -7.89 8.92 11.58
C ASP A 16 -8.57 8.71 12.95
N GLN A 17 -7.76 8.76 14.01
CA GLN A 17 -8.21 8.57 15.39
C GLN A 17 -9.07 9.71 15.94
N SER A 18 -9.33 10.77 15.17
CA SER A 18 -10.40 11.73 15.50
C SER A 18 -11.80 11.17 15.25
N LYS A 19 -11.91 10.01 14.59
CA LYS A 19 -13.16 9.31 14.26
C LYS A 19 -13.25 7.96 14.96
N THR A 20 -14.48 7.53 15.22
CA THR A 20 -14.80 6.17 15.64
C THR A 20 -14.61 5.18 14.48
N LEU A 21 -14.51 3.89 14.81
CA LEU A 21 -14.44 2.83 13.79
C LEU A 21 -15.69 2.83 12.88
N GLU A 22 -16.87 3.10 13.45
CA GLU A 22 -18.12 3.14 12.68
C GLU A 22 -18.11 4.28 11.64
N GLU A 23 -17.68 5.47 12.03
CA GLU A 23 -17.54 6.62 11.11
C GLU A 23 -16.53 6.34 10.00
N ILE A 24 -15.40 5.72 10.34
CA ILE A 24 -14.39 5.29 9.35
C ILE A 24 -15.04 4.29 8.37
N MET A 25 -15.70 3.25 8.86
CA MET A 25 -16.30 2.22 8.00
C MET A 25 -17.44 2.77 7.13
N ALA A 26 -18.27 3.67 7.66
CA ALA A 26 -19.31 4.36 6.90
C ALA A 26 -18.69 5.22 5.77
N HIS A 27 -17.61 5.95 6.06
CA HIS A 27 -16.89 6.72 5.05
C HIS A 27 -16.29 5.82 3.96
N LEU A 28 -15.59 4.75 4.33
CA LEU A 28 -14.99 3.81 3.39
C LEU A 28 -16.03 3.10 2.51
N LYS A 29 -17.20 2.79 3.08
CA LYS A 29 -18.35 2.26 2.32
C LYS A 29 -18.87 3.29 1.32
N LYS A 30 -19.04 4.54 1.74
CA LYS A 30 -19.52 5.66 0.90
C LYS A 30 -18.57 5.94 -0.26
N THR A 31 -17.26 6.00 -0.01
CA THR A 31 -16.27 6.26 -1.06
C THR A 31 -16.07 5.03 -1.95
N GLY A 32 -16.33 3.83 -1.44
CA GLY A 32 -16.15 2.56 -2.15
C GLY A 32 -14.72 2.03 -2.05
N PHE A 33 -13.97 2.40 -1.00
CA PHE A 33 -12.58 2.01 -0.82
C PHE A 33 -12.37 0.49 -0.96
N TYR A 34 -13.05 -0.32 -0.13
CA TYR A 34 -12.89 -1.78 -0.17
C TYR A 34 -13.41 -2.44 -1.45
N ARG A 35 -14.42 -1.83 -2.10
CA ARG A 35 -15.00 -2.37 -3.34
C ARG A 35 -14.05 -2.21 -4.52
N ASP A 36 -13.37 -1.06 -4.59
CA ASP A 36 -12.56 -0.66 -5.74
C ASP A 36 -11.05 -0.93 -5.51
N PHE A 37 -10.67 -1.50 -4.36
CA PHE A 37 -9.27 -1.83 -4.03
C PHE A 37 -8.95 -3.29 -4.36
N PRO A 38 -7.75 -3.59 -4.91
CA PRO A 38 -6.73 -2.64 -5.37
C PRO A 38 -7.15 -1.96 -6.68
N PRO A 39 -6.65 -0.74 -6.97
CA PRO A 39 -6.95 -0.06 -8.22
C PRO A 39 -6.39 -0.85 -9.41
N GLU A 40 -7.02 -0.68 -10.58
CA GLU A 40 -6.64 -1.35 -11.83
C GLU A 40 -5.13 -1.20 -12.13
N GLY A 41 -4.51 -2.28 -12.61
CA GLY A 41 -3.07 -2.32 -12.89
C GLY A 41 -2.18 -2.46 -11.64
N SER A 42 -2.78 -2.72 -10.48
CA SER A 42 -2.06 -3.02 -9.23
C SER A 42 -2.26 -4.47 -8.80
N GLU A 43 -1.16 -5.12 -8.41
CA GLU A 43 -1.15 -6.42 -7.78
C GLU A 43 -1.01 -6.26 -6.26
N LEU A 44 -1.86 -6.95 -5.49
CA LEU A 44 -1.77 -6.99 -4.04
C LEU A 44 -0.75 -8.03 -3.58
N VAL A 45 0.36 -7.57 -3.00
CA VAL A 45 1.44 -8.44 -2.49
C VAL A 45 1.17 -8.83 -1.03
N SER A 46 0.77 -7.88 -0.19
CA SER A 46 0.33 -8.17 1.19
C SER A 46 -0.54 -7.05 1.74
N TRP A 47 -1.39 -7.38 2.72
CA TRP A 47 -2.17 -6.42 3.49
C TRP A 47 -2.24 -6.90 4.93
N VAL A 48 -1.70 -6.12 5.85
CA VAL A 48 -1.76 -6.40 7.29
C VAL A 48 -2.29 -5.20 8.06
N VAL A 49 -2.88 -5.47 9.22
CA VAL A 49 -3.16 -4.45 10.24
C VAL A 49 -2.04 -4.50 11.26
N ALA A 50 -1.21 -3.46 11.29
CA ALA A 50 -0.28 -3.24 12.37
C ALA A 50 -1.03 -2.53 13.51
N MET A 51 -1.20 -3.21 14.64
CA MET A 51 -1.92 -2.66 15.80
C MET A 51 -1.37 -1.29 16.18
N SER A 52 -2.27 -0.35 16.46
CA SER A 52 -1.96 1.06 16.79
C SER A 52 -1.32 1.89 15.67
N TYR A 53 -0.99 1.29 14.54
CA TYR A 53 -0.43 1.96 13.37
C TYR A 53 -1.49 2.13 12.27
N GLY A 54 -2.18 1.04 11.92
CA GLY A 54 -3.16 0.99 10.84
C GLY A 54 -2.81 -0.07 9.79
N PHE A 55 -3.18 0.16 8.54
CA PHE A 55 -2.86 -0.78 7.47
C PHE A 55 -1.46 -0.56 6.92
N ILE A 56 -0.74 -1.67 6.73
CA ILE A 56 0.49 -1.73 5.93
C ILE A 56 0.17 -2.62 4.74
N ILE A 57 0.24 -2.04 3.54
CA ILE A 57 -0.14 -2.70 2.31
C ILE A 57 1.04 -2.65 1.36
N HIS A 58 1.40 -3.80 0.79
CA HIS A 58 2.36 -3.88 -0.29
C HIS A 58 1.62 -4.09 -1.60
N LEU A 59 1.85 -3.18 -2.55
CA LEU A 59 1.34 -3.28 -3.91
C LEU A 59 2.51 -3.39 -4.88
N ARG A 60 2.29 -4.08 -5.99
CA ARG A 60 3.17 -4.03 -7.14
C ARG A 60 2.42 -3.38 -8.29
N VAL A 61 3.00 -2.36 -8.89
CA VAL A 61 2.38 -1.60 -9.98
C VAL A 61 3.37 -1.39 -11.10
N ARG A 62 2.92 -1.33 -12.35
CA ARG A 62 3.77 -0.80 -13.41
C ARG A 62 4.07 0.69 -13.16
N PRO A 63 5.17 1.24 -13.70
CA PRO A 63 5.51 2.66 -13.52
C PRO A 63 4.38 3.63 -13.92
N ASP A 64 3.63 3.31 -14.98
CA ASP A 64 2.49 4.11 -15.44
C ASP A 64 1.23 3.97 -14.56
N GLY A 65 1.16 2.92 -13.74
CA GLY A 65 0.09 2.67 -12.77
C GLY A 65 0.14 3.55 -11.51
N LEU A 66 1.27 4.24 -11.24
CA LEU A 66 1.42 5.11 -10.06
C LEU A 66 0.34 6.19 -9.96
N ARG A 67 -0.03 6.77 -11.10
CA ARG A 67 -1.08 7.80 -11.14
C ARG A 67 -2.44 7.22 -10.75
N ALA A 68 -2.76 6.01 -11.19
CA ALA A 68 -4.02 5.35 -10.85
C ALA A 68 -4.11 5.08 -9.34
N LEU A 69 -3.01 4.59 -8.75
CA LEU A 69 -2.94 4.40 -7.30
C LEU A 69 -3.10 5.71 -6.53
N ASN A 70 -2.39 6.78 -6.92
CA ASN A 70 -2.53 8.06 -6.24
C ASN A 70 -3.99 8.57 -6.31
N ARG A 71 -4.61 8.55 -7.48
CA ARG A 71 -6.02 8.96 -7.64
C ARG A 71 -6.98 8.11 -6.82
N PHE A 72 -6.74 6.82 -6.72
CA PHE A 72 -7.50 5.95 -5.83
C PHE A 72 -7.41 6.42 -4.37
N MET A 73 -6.19 6.70 -3.87
CA MET A 73 -6.01 7.17 -2.49
C MET A 73 -6.72 8.51 -2.26
N GLU A 74 -6.59 9.46 -3.18
CA GLU A 74 -7.24 10.77 -3.10
C GLU A 74 -8.77 10.67 -3.04
N GLN A 75 -9.35 9.78 -3.85
CA GLN A 75 -10.80 9.68 -3.99
C GLN A 75 -11.45 8.78 -2.94
N LYS A 76 -10.70 7.78 -2.45
CA LYS A 76 -11.27 6.66 -1.69
C LYS A 76 -10.78 6.58 -0.26
N ALA A 77 -9.52 6.95 0.00
CA ALA A 77 -8.86 6.80 1.30
C ALA A 77 -8.88 8.08 2.14
N TRP A 78 -8.83 9.25 1.49
CA TRP A 78 -8.88 10.55 2.17
C TRP A 78 -10.10 10.68 3.09
N GLY A 79 -9.86 11.17 4.29
CA GLY A 79 -10.90 11.34 5.32
C GLY A 79 -11.08 10.12 6.24
N ALA A 80 -10.68 8.92 5.82
CA ALA A 80 -10.59 7.75 6.71
C ALA A 80 -9.16 7.51 7.21
N PHE A 81 -8.17 7.88 6.39
CA PHE A 81 -6.77 7.64 6.68
C PHE A 81 -5.89 8.86 6.44
N ARG A 82 -4.80 8.97 7.21
CA ARG A 82 -3.57 9.65 6.75
C ARG A 82 -2.72 8.61 6.02
N TYR A 83 -2.22 8.94 4.85
CA TYR A 83 -1.52 7.97 4.00
C TYR A 83 -0.11 8.41 3.64
N GLU A 84 0.77 7.42 3.50
CA GLU A 84 2.13 7.56 3.01
C GLU A 84 2.41 6.43 2.01
N VAL A 85 3.12 6.72 0.91
CA VAL A 85 3.42 5.72 -0.13
C VAL A 85 4.90 5.80 -0.47
N PHE A 86 5.59 4.66 -0.36
CA PHE A 86 7.03 4.56 -0.57
C PHE A 86 7.34 3.52 -1.64
N PRO A 87 7.97 3.90 -2.76
CA PRO A 87 8.55 2.92 -3.67
C PRO A 87 9.75 2.24 -3.01
N SER A 88 9.83 0.93 -3.20
CA SER A 88 10.87 0.06 -2.65
C SER A 88 11.26 -1.03 -3.66
N TYR A 89 12.31 -1.78 -3.34
CA TYR A 89 12.77 -2.94 -4.12
C TYR A 89 13.16 -4.07 -3.17
N ASP A 90 13.13 -5.31 -3.66
CA ASP A 90 13.49 -6.47 -2.84
C ASP A 90 15.01 -6.50 -2.59
N PHE A 91 15.39 -6.17 -1.37
CA PHE A 91 16.79 -6.17 -0.94
C PHE A 91 17.28 -7.55 -0.47
N ALA A 92 16.40 -8.54 -0.29
CA ALA A 92 16.78 -9.83 0.28
C ALA A 92 17.85 -10.59 -0.52
N PRO A 93 17.84 -10.61 -1.88
CA PRO A 93 18.91 -11.23 -2.66
C PRO A 93 20.26 -10.55 -2.44
N ILE A 94 20.28 -9.21 -2.39
CA ILE A 94 21.50 -8.41 -2.16
C ILE A 94 22.01 -8.66 -0.74
N ALA A 95 21.13 -8.63 0.26
CA ALA A 95 21.48 -8.90 1.65
C ALA A 95 22.08 -10.31 1.82
N THR A 96 21.56 -11.31 1.11
CA THR A 96 22.08 -12.67 1.12
C THR A 96 23.51 -12.72 0.58
N GLN A 97 23.80 -11.99 -0.49
CA GLN A 97 25.16 -11.90 -1.04
C GLN A 97 26.12 -11.17 -0.09
N LEU A 98 25.69 -10.05 0.48
CA LEU A 98 26.50 -9.27 1.43
C LEU A 98 26.87 -10.10 2.67
N LYS A 99 25.92 -10.88 3.21
CA LYS A 99 26.18 -11.79 4.34
C LYS A 99 27.27 -12.82 4.03
N LYS A 100 27.34 -13.34 2.79
CA LYS A 100 28.39 -14.27 2.37
C LYS A 100 29.75 -13.58 2.23
N ASN A 101 29.77 -12.35 1.73
CA ASN A 101 31.00 -11.58 1.50
C ASN A 101 31.62 -11.04 2.80
N HIS A 102 30.81 -10.87 3.86
CA HIS A 102 31.23 -10.35 5.17
C HIS A 102 31.46 -11.45 6.22
N ALA A 103 31.32 -12.73 5.84
CA ALA A 103 31.66 -13.87 6.68
C ALA A 103 33.15 -14.21 6.53
#